data_AF-A0A259S892-F1
#
_entry.id   AF-A0A259S892-F1
#
_cell.length_a   1.000
_cell.length_b   1.000
_cell.length_c   1.000
_cell.angle_alpha   90.00
_cell.angle_beta   90.00
_cell.angle_gamma   90.00
#
_symmetry.space_group_name_H-M   'P 1'
#
loop_
_entity.id
_entity.type
_entity.pdbx_description
1 polymer ?
#
loop_
_entity_poly.entity_id
_entity_poly.type
_entity_poly.pdbx_seq_one_letter_code
_entity_poly.pdbx_strand_id
1 'polypeptide(L)'
;HLVYLSDIHRMPWMISKMFALPKLKERAYSVALIREANQVPATLEPNTGCLNWIQLKSGNITTLTPVCTPTDLAKRLNELAAH
;
A
#
# COMPACT_ATOMS: atom_id res chain seq x y z
N HIS A 1 13.18 -9.61 -0.06
CA HIS A 1 12.33 -8.52 0.46
C HIS A 1 11.70 -7.79 -0.71
N LEU A 2 10.36 -7.74 -0.79
CA LEU A 2 9.64 -6.99 -1.83
C LEU A 2 8.95 -5.80 -1.16
N VAL A 3 9.52 -4.61 -1.33
CA VAL A 3 8.91 -3.35 -0.85
C VAL A 3 8.15 -2.75 -2.01
N TYR A 4 6.82 -2.81 -1.93
CA TYR A 4 5.93 -2.22 -2.94
C TYR A 4 5.41 -0.88 -2.42
N LEU A 5 5.96 0.21 -2.96
CA LEU A 5 5.47 1.56 -2.72
C LEU A 5 4.57 1.93 -3.90
N SER A 6 3.29 2.19 -3.64
CA SER A 6 2.35 2.61 -4.69
C SER A 6 1.60 3.87 -4.32
N ASP A 7 1.81 4.91 -5.12
CA ASP A 7 0.98 6.11 -5.14
C ASP A 7 0.04 6.03 -6.35
N ILE A 8 -1.10 5.36 -6.16
CA ILE A 8 -2.16 5.27 -7.18
C ILE A 8 -3.12 6.46 -7.07
N HIS A 9 -3.13 7.18 -5.94
CA HIS A 9 -4.10 8.24 -5.64
C HIS A 9 -3.93 9.47 -6.53
N ARG A 10 -2.74 9.70 -7.09
CA ARG A 10 -2.47 10.86 -7.97
C ARG A 10 -2.54 10.54 -9.47
N MET A 11 -2.87 9.31 -9.86
CA MET A 11 -3.00 8.98 -11.28
C MET A 11 -4.34 9.46 -11.85
N PRO A 12 -4.34 10.23 -12.96
CA PRO A 12 -5.58 10.58 -13.66
C PRO A 12 -6.34 9.31 -14.07
N TRP A 13 -7.68 9.34 -13.92
CA TRP A 13 -8.59 8.22 -14.19
C TRP A 13 -8.27 7.43 -15.47
N MET A 14 -7.94 8.14 -16.55
CA MET A 14 -7.65 7.55 -17.86
C MET A 14 -6.42 6.64 -17.81
N ILE A 15 -5.36 7.05 -17.11
CA ILE A 15 -4.10 6.31 -16.96
C ILE A 15 -4.32 5.07 -16.11
N SER A 16 -5.05 5.21 -15.01
CA SER A 16 -5.42 4.10 -14.13
C SER A 16 -6.18 3.01 -14.87
N LYS A 17 -7.15 3.38 -15.72
CA LYS A 17 -7.98 2.43 -16.47
C LYS A 17 -7.21 1.71 -17.59
N MET A 18 -6.39 2.43 -18.35
CA MET A 18 -5.71 1.89 -19.54
C MET A 18 -4.45 1.10 -19.22
N PHE A 19 -3.77 1.38 -18.10
CA PHE A 19 -2.47 0.77 -17.80
C PHE A 19 -2.41 0.10 -16.43
N ALA A 20 -2.92 0.75 -15.37
CA ALA A 20 -2.80 0.22 -14.01
C ALA A 20 -3.70 -1.01 -13.80
N LEU A 21 -4.99 -0.91 -14.14
CA LEU A 21 -5.94 -2.02 -13.94
C LEU A 21 -5.61 -3.27 -14.77
N PRO A 22 -5.22 -3.18 -16.06
CA PRO A 22 -4.80 -4.36 -16.82
C PRO A 22 -3.59 -5.06 -16.20
N LYS A 23 -2.56 -4.31 -15.81
CA LYS A 23 -1.36 -4.86 -15.14
C LYS A 23 -1.64 -5.43 -13.74
N LEU A 24 -2.72 -4.99 -13.08
CA LEU A 24 -3.17 -5.56 -11.82
C LEU A 24 -3.90 -6.89 -12.01
N LYS A 25 -4.63 -7.08 -13.13
CA LYS A 25 -5.29 -8.36 -13.45
C LYS A 25 -4.31 -9.49 -13.73
N GLU A 26 -3.11 -9.18 -14.22
CA GLU A 26 -2.05 -10.15 -14.50
C GLU A 26 -1.34 -10.67 -13.22
N ARG A 27 -1.65 -10.10 -12.05
CA ARG A 27 -1.00 -10.48 -10.80
C ARG A 27 -1.61 -11.76 -10.24
N ALA A 28 -0.77 -12.67 -9.75
CA ALA A 28 -1.17 -13.94 -9.15
C ALA A 28 -1.84 -13.80 -7.76
N TYR A 29 -2.24 -12.60 -7.35
CA TYR A 29 -2.88 -12.33 -6.07
C TYR A 29 -4.17 -11.53 -6.29
N SER A 30 -5.18 -11.81 -5.45
CA SER A 30 -6.47 -11.12 -5.49
C SER A 30 -6.31 -9.65 -5.11
N VAL A 31 -6.87 -8.75 -5.93
CA VAL A 31 -6.89 -7.31 -5.68
C VAL A 31 -8.33 -6.88 -5.39
N ALA A 32 -8.56 -6.26 -4.23
CA ALA A 32 -9.81 -5.58 -3.96
C ALA A 32 -9.77 -4.17 -4.55
N LEU A 33 -10.73 -3.84 -5.41
CA LEU A 33 -10.90 -2.49 -5.93
C LEU A 33 -11.85 -1.71 -5.01
N ILE A 34 -11.32 -0.74 -4.30
CA ILE A 34 -12.09 0.12 -3.40
C ILE A 34 -12.26 1.46 -4.11
N ARG A 35 -13.52 1.84 -4.41
CA ARG A 35 -13.81 3.04 -5.20
C ARG A 35 -14.06 4.26 -4.31
N GLU A 36 -14.75 4.04 -3.20
CA GLU A 36 -15.13 5.08 -2.25
C GLU A 36 -14.40 4.88 -0.92
N ALA A 37 -14.02 5.96 -0.24
CA ALA A 37 -13.27 5.89 1.04
C ALA A 37 -14.03 5.09 2.12
N ASN A 38 -15.36 5.19 2.15
CA ASN A 38 -16.22 4.44 3.08
C ASN A 38 -16.27 2.92 2.83
N GLN A 39 -15.69 2.44 1.72
CA GLN A 39 -15.55 1.03 1.41
C GLN A 39 -14.19 0.47 1.84
N VAL A 40 -13.27 1.34 2.28
CA VAL A 40 -12.00 0.91 2.88
C VAL A 40 -12.32 0.39 4.27
N PRO A 41 -11.91 -0.83 4.64
CA PRO A 41 -11.97 -1.25 6.04
C PRO A 41 -11.28 -0.19 6.90
N ALA A 42 -11.93 0.28 7.97
CA ALA A 42 -11.37 1.35 8.83
C ALA A 42 -9.96 1.03 9.34
N THR A 43 -9.59 -0.25 9.38
CA THR A 43 -8.23 -0.70 9.71
C THR A 43 -7.19 -0.29 8.67
N LEU A 44 -7.55 -0.24 7.38
CA LEU A 44 -6.67 0.04 6.24
C LEU A 44 -6.74 1.50 5.74
N GLU A 45 -7.60 2.33 6.34
CA GLU A 45 -7.70 3.74 5.98
C GLU A 45 -6.46 4.49 6.50
N PRO A 46 -5.62 5.09 5.63
CA PRO A 46 -4.46 5.83 6.10
C PRO A 46 -4.93 7.13 6.78
N ASN A 47 -4.40 7.43 7.95
CA ASN A 47 -4.54 8.76 8.54
C ASN A 47 -4.00 9.80 7.54
N THR A 48 -4.68 10.94 7.41
CA THR A 48 -4.25 12.03 6.52
C THR A 48 -2.79 12.41 6.77
N GLY A 49 -1.96 12.35 5.73
CA GLY A 49 -0.52 12.65 5.82
C GLY A 49 0.36 11.49 6.33
N CYS A 50 -0.22 10.33 6.59
CA CYS A 50 0.48 9.12 7.00
C CYS A 50 0.37 8.01 5.95
N LEU A 51 1.37 7.13 5.94
CA LEU A 51 1.39 5.90 5.16
C LEU A 51 0.98 4.73 6.05
N ASN A 52 0.26 3.75 5.50
CA ASN A 52 0.03 2.49 6.19
C ASN A 52 1.19 1.52 5.97
N TRP A 53 1.89 1.19 7.06
CA TRP A 53 2.93 0.18 7.08
C TRP A 53 2.32 -1.18 7.44
N ILE A 54 2.28 -2.08 6.46
CA ILE A 54 1.70 -3.41 6.59
C ILE A 54 2.82 -4.44 6.58
N GLN A 55 2.95 -5.20 7.66
CA GLN A 55 3.87 -6.34 7.72
C GLN A 55 3.11 -7.63 7.48
N LEU A 56 3.67 -8.46 6.61
CA LEU A 56 3.12 -9.75 6.24
C LEU A 56 4.05 -10.86 6.74
N LYS A 57 3.47 -11.91 7.33
CA LYS A 57 4.15 -13.18 7.62
C LYS A 57 3.34 -14.32 7.02
N SER A 58 3.95 -15.05 6.10
CA SER A 58 3.31 -16.18 5.41
C SER A 58 1.92 -15.84 4.83
N GLY A 59 1.80 -14.67 4.19
CA GLY A 59 0.55 -14.19 3.57
C GLY A 59 -0.48 -13.59 4.52
N ASN A 60 -0.22 -13.55 5.83
CA ASN A 60 -1.09 -12.95 6.83
C ASN A 60 -0.55 -11.61 7.30
N ILE A 61 -1.45 -10.63 7.52
CA ILE A 61 -1.09 -9.35 8.13
C ILE A 61 -0.77 -9.59 9.60
N THR A 62 0.47 -9.34 10.01
CA THR A 62 0.89 -9.44 11.42
C THR A 62 0.89 -8.10 12.11
N THR A 63 1.07 -7.02 11.37
CA THR A 63 1.19 -5.67 11.94
C THR A 63 0.73 -4.65 10.93
N LEU A 64 -0.01 -3.66 11.43
CA LEU A 64 -0.52 -2.53 10.67
C LEU A 64 -0.28 -1.28 11.51
N THR A 65 0.64 -0.44 11.08
CA THR A 65 1.02 0.77 11.83
C THR A 65 1.11 1.97 10.90
N PRO A 66 0.64 3.15 11.33
CA PRO A 66 0.84 4.36 10.54
C PRO A 66 2.30 4.82 10.62
N VAL A 67 2.80 5.39 9.52
CA VAL A 67 4.09 6.08 9.43
C VAL A 67 3.84 7.48 8.88
N CYS A 68 3.98 8.48 9.75
CA CYS A 68 3.58 9.85 9.44
C CYS A 68 4.75 10.79 9.13
N THR A 69 6.00 10.35 9.31
CA THR A 69 7.17 11.18 9.07
C THR A 69 8.15 10.51 8.09
N PRO A 70 8.81 11.30 7.22
CA PRO A 70 9.84 10.76 6.32
C PRO A 70 11.00 10.08 7.07
N THR A 71 11.36 10.61 8.25
CA THR A 71 12.44 10.07 9.08
C THR A 71 12.11 8.68 9.62
N ASP A 72 10.89 8.48 10.13
CA ASP A 72 10.44 7.16 10.60
C ASP A 72 10.35 6.15 9.44
N LEU A 73 9.89 6.59 8.27
CA LEU A 73 9.89 5.76 7.06
C LEU A 73 11.31 5.32 6.67
N ALA A 74 12.25 6.25 6.58
CA ALA A 74 13.63 5.95 6.21
C ALA A 74 14.28 4.98 7.20
N LYS A 75 14.06 5.18 8.50
CA LYS A 75 14.54 4.28 9.55
C LYS A 75 14.03 2.84 9.34
N ARG A 76 12.71 2.67 9.19
CA ARG A 76 12.09 1.35 9.01
C ARG A 76 12.51 0.66 7.73
N LEU A 77 12.69 1.42 6.64
CA LEU A 77 13.20 0.88 5.38
C LEU A 77 14.64 0.38 5.51
N ASN A 78 15.49 1.10 6.25
CA ASN A 78 16.87 0.68 6.50
C ASN A 78 16.94 -0.58 7.38
N GLU A 79 16.08 -0.68 8.41
CA GLU A 79 15.95 -1.89 9.23
C GLU A 79 15.53 -3.12 8.39
N LEU A 80 14.66 -2.93 7.39
CA LEU A 80 14.29 -4.00 6.45
C LEU A 80 15.42 -4.38 5.48
N ALA A 81 16.34 -3.46 5.18
CA ALA A 81 17.45 -3.71 4.25
C ALA A 81 18.66 -4.38 4.94
N ALA A 82 18.72 -4.31 6.27
CA ALA A 82 19.77 -4.92 7.09
C ALA A 82 19.51 -6.41 7.41
N HIS A 83 18.37 -6.96 6.99
CA HIS A 83 17.93 -8.33 7.19
C HIS A 83 17.62 -9.02 5.84
#